data_AF-A0A494XW65-F1
#
_entry.id   AF-A0A494XW65-F1
#
_cell.length_a   1.000
_cell.length_b   1.000
_cell.length_c   1.000
_cell.angle_alpha   90.00
_cell.angle_beta   90.00
_cell.angle_gamma   90.00
#
_symmetry.space_group_name_H-M   'P 1'
#
loop_
_entity.id
_entity.type
_entity.pdbx_description
1 polymer ?
#
loop_
_entity_poly.entity_id
_entity_poly.type
_entity_poly.pdbx_seq_one_letter_code
_entity_poly.pdbx_strand_id
1 'polypeptide(L)' 'MQRELRHALDTAYARLRDADASPTTFAGNYALGLGIVVGGQACGGMTEQEAAEERAHLVMLATLYEARERVRSDFNAY' A
#
# COMPACT_ATOMS: atom_id res chain seq x y z
N MET A 1 -17.42 1.00 -4.70
CA MET A 1 -16.29 1.94 -4.60
C MET A 1 -16.41 2.98 -5.70
N GLN A 2 -16.23 4.26 -5.36
CA GLN A 2 -16.21 5.35 -6.35
C GLN A 2 -14.99 5.27 -7.29
N ARG A 3 -15.18 5.68 -8.55
CA ARG A 3 -14.17 5.53 -9.61
C ARG A 3 -12.89 6.32 -9.35
N GLU A 4 -13.01 7.54 -8.83
CA GLU A 4 -11.85 8.40 -8.53
C GLU A 4 -11.02 7.83 -7.37
N LEU A 5 -11.70 7.27 -6.36
CA LEU A 5 -11.07 6.60 -5.23
C LEU A 5 -10.30 5.36 -5.68
N ARG A 6 -10.89 4.56 -6.57
CA ARG A 6 -10.20 3.42 -7.21
C ARG A 6 -8.93 3.87 -7.93
N HIS A 7 -9.01 4.93 -8.73
CA HIS A 7 -7.85 5.44 -9.48
C HIS A 7 -6.73 5.95 -8.56
N ALA A 8 -7.09 6.63 -7.46
CA ALA A 8 -6.13 7.08 -6.45
C ALA A 8 -5.44 5.90 -5.76
N LEU A 9 -6.19 4.85 -5.41
CA LEU A 9 -5.63 3.62 -4.84
C LEU A 9 -4.72 2.88 -5.81
N ASP A 10 -5.13 2.72 -7.07
CA ASP A 10 -4.32 2.04 -8.08
C ASP A 10 -2.97 2.75 -8.28
N THR A 11 -2.97 4.08 -8.20
CA THR A 11 -1.74 4.90 -8.26
C THR A 11 -0.86 4.67 -7.02
N ALA A 12 -1.45 4.62 -5.82
CA ALA A 12 -0.70 4.31 -4.60
C ALA A 12 -0.11 2.89 -4.64
N TYR A 13 -0.87 1.91 -5.14
CA TYR A 13 -0.40 0.52 -5.31
C TYR A 13 0.73 0.40 -6.32
N ALA A 14 0.66 1.12 -7.45
CA ALA A 14 1.75 1.15 -8.42
C ALA A 14 3.06 1.64 -7.77
N ARG A 15 2.98 2.68 -6.93
CA ARG A 15 4.14 3.22 -6.20
C ARG A 15 4.67 2.29 -5.12
N LEU A 16 3.81 1.49 -4.48
CA LEU A 16 4.21 0.49 -3.49
C LEU A 16 4.88 -0.74 -4.09
N ARG A 17 4.65 -1.01 -5.38
CA ARG A 17 5.26 -2.14 -6.09
C ARG A 17 6.67 -1.85 -6.61
N ASP A 18 7.11 -0.59 -6.55
CA ASP A 18 8.46 -0.19 -6.90
C ASP A 18 9.49 -0.91 -6.01
N ALA A 19 10.28 -1.78 -6.62
CA ALA A 19 11.24 -2.63 -5.92
C ALA A 19 12.45 -1.85 -5.38
N ASP A 20 12.69 -0.64 -5.90
CA ASP A 20 13.83 0.20 -5.55
C ASP A 20 13.45 1.34 -4.60
N ALA A 21 12.20 1.35 -4.10
CA ALA A 21 11.74 2.34 -3.14
C ALA A 21 12.52 2.24 -1.82
N SER A 22 13.03 3.40 -1.36
CA SER A 22 13.61 3.51 -0.01
C SER A 22 12.56 3.22 1.08
N PRO A 23 12.96 2.81 2.30
CA PRO A 23 12.03 2.58 3.41
C PRO A 23 11.09 3.76 3.69
N THR A 24 11.63 4.98 3.66
CA THR A 24 10.85 6.20 3.86
C THR A 24 9.84 6.44 2.73
N THR A 25 10.25 6.19 1.48
CA THR A 25 9.36 6.28 0.31
C THR A 25 8.25 5.25 0.39
N PHE A 26 8.57 4.01 0.75
CA PHE A 26 7.60 2.94 0.93
C PHE A 26 6.58 3.30 2.02
N ALA A 27 7.05 3.69 3.20
CA ALA A 27 6.20 4.07 4.32
C ALA A 27 5.25 5.23 3.98
N GLY A 28 5.75 6.24 3.25
CA GLY A 28 4.94 7.36 2.77
C GLY A 28 3.83 6.93 1.80
N ASN A 29 4.17 6.09 0.81
CA ASN A 29 3.19 5.56 -0.14
C ASN A 29 2.16 4.63 0.55
N TYR A 30 2.59 3.87 1.56
CA TYR A 30 1.71 3.00 2.34
C TYR A 30 0.73 3.82 3.17
N ALA A 31 1.21 4.84 3.87
CA ALA A 31 0.39 5.76 4.63
C ALA A 31 -0.62 6.50 3.74
N LEU A 32 -0.21 6.90 2.53
CA LEU A 32 -1.11 7.49 1.54
C LEU A 32 -2.23 6.50 1.13
N GLY A 33 -1.87 5.26 0.76
CA GLY A 33 -2.85 4.23 0.40
C GLY A 33 -3.83 3.96 1.54
N LEU A 34 -3.34 3.79 2.77
CA LEU A 34 -4.17 3.59 3.95
C LEU A 34 -5.08 4.79 4.22
N GLY A 35 -4.57 6.02 4.07
CA GLY A 35 -5.35 7.25 4.19
C GLY A 35 -6.50 7.33 3.17
N ILE A 36 -6.27 6.91 1.93
CA ILE A 36 -7.32 6.84 0.90
C ILE A 36 -8.39 5.81 1.28
N VAL A 37 -8.01 4.64 1.78
CA VAL A 37 -8.98 3.61 2.22
C VAL A 37 -9.82 4.10 3.40
N VAL A 38 -9.16 4.61 4.45
CA VAL A 38 -9.83 5.10 5.66
C VAL A 38 -10.72 6.31 5.35
N GLY A 39 -10.21 7.28 4.60
CA GLY A 39 -10.98 8.45 4.17
C GLY A 39 -12.14 8.09 3.25
N GLY A 40 -11.91 7.17 2.31
CA GLY A 40 -12.95 6.65 1.42
C GLY A 40 -14.08 5.97 2.17
N GLN A 41 -13.76 5.17 3.20
CA GLN A 41 -14.76 4.56 4.07
C GLN A 41 -15.51 5.63 4.90
N ALA A 42 -14.78 6.57 5.52
CA ALA A 42 -15.36 7.61 6.37
C ALA A 42 -16.31 8.55 5.62
N CYS A 43 -16.03 8.82 4.34
CA CYS A 43 -16.85 9.68 3.48
C CYS A 43 -17.93 8.91 2.70
N GLY A 44 -18.11 7.60 2.92
CA GLY A 44 -19.09 6.78 2.20
C GLY A 44 -18.75 6.50 0.73
N GLY A 45 -17.50 6.76 0.31
CA GLY A 45 -16.98 6.44 -1.03
C GLY A 45 -16.58 4.97 -1.20
N MET A 46 -16.54 4.21 -0.11
CA MET A 46 -16.20 2.80 -0.04
C MET A 46 -17.06 2.08 1.00
N THR A 47 -17.52 0.86 0.69
CA THR A 47 -18.22 0.03 1.68
C THR A 47 -17.23 -0.55 2.70
N GLU A 48 -17.73 -1.07 3.82
CA GLU A 48 -16.88 -1.72 4.82
C GLU A 48 -16.14 -2.93 4.26
N GLN A 49 -16.82 -3.73 3.44
CA GLN A 49 -16.24 -4.89 2.77
C GLN A 49 -15.12 -4.49 1.80
N GLU A 50 -15.38 -3.48 0.96
CA GLU A 50 -14.36 -2.94 0.05
C GLU A 50 -13.15 -2.41 0.85
N ALA A 51 -13.39 -1.71 1.95
CA ALA A 51 -12.29 -1.20 2.78
C ALA A 51 -11.50 -2.30 3.45
N ALA A 52 -12.14 -3.41 3.84
CA ALA A 52 -11.45 -4.59 4.37
C ALA A 52 -10.57 -5.25 3.30
N GLU A 53 -11.07 -5.39 2.07
CA GLU A 53 -10.31 -5.94 0.94
C GLU A 53 -9.09 -5.08 0.59
N GLU A 54 -9.27 -3.76 0.51
CA GLU A 54 -8.15 -2.84 0.21
C GLU A 54 -7.11 -2.79 1.35
N ARG A 55 -7.53 -2.86 2.63
CA ARG A 55 -6.61 -3.01 3.76
C ARG A 55 -5.82 -4.32 3.69
N ALA A 56 -6.47 -5.43 3.34
CA ALA A 56 -5.79 -6.73 3.19
C ALA A 56 -4.75 -6.68 2.06
N HIS A 57 -5.06 -6.02 0.94
CA HIS A 57 -4.12 -5.83 -0.15
C HIS A 57 -2.92 -4.96 0.28
N LEU A 58 -3.14 -3.87 1.01
CA LEU A 58 -2.05 -3.05 1.58
C LEU A 58 -1.14 -3.86 2.51
N VAL A 59 -1.70 -4.66 3.41
CA VAL A 59 -0.93 -5.53 4.31
C VAL A 59 -0.07 -6.53 3.52
N MET A 60 -0.60 -7.11 2.45
CA MET A 60 0.16 -7.99 1.57
C MET A 60 1.35 -7.26 0.94
N LEU A 61 1.15 -6.04 0.43
CA LEU A 61 2.22 -5.23 -0.16
C LEU A 61 3.31 -4.89 0.87
N ALA A 62 2.93 -4.54 2.11
CA ALA A 62 3.88 -4.33 3.22
C ALA A 62 4.69 -5.59 3.53
N THR A 63 4.02 -6.75 3.56
CA THR A 63 4.67 -8.04 3.83
C THR A 63 5.69 -8.37 2.74
N LEU A 64 5.33 -8.15 1.47
CA LEU A 64 6.26 -8.36 0.34
C LEU A 64 7.47 -7.43 0.39
N TYR A 65 7.26 -6.17 0.77
CA TYR A 65 8.34 -5.21 0.93
C TYR A 65 9.32 -5.66 2.03
N GLU A 66 8.82 -6.01 3.22
CA GLU A 66 9.66 -6.49 4.31
C GLU A 66 10.44 -7.76 3.95
N ALA A 67 9.80 -8.70 3.24
CA ALA A 67 10.47 -9.91 2.77
C ALA A 67 11.62 -9.58 1.79
N ARG A 68 11.41 -8.64 0.87
CA ARG A 68 12.44 -8.20 -0.08
C ARG A 68 13.58 -7.46 0.61
N GLU A 69 13.28 -6.57 1.56
CA GLU A 69 14.31 -5.86 2.32
C GLU A 69 15.15 -6.80 3.16
N ARG A 70 14.54 -7.82 3.78
CA ARG A 70 15.29 -8.87 4.49
C ARG A 70 16.25 -9.59 3.55
N VAL A 71 15.78 -10.04 2.38
CA VAL A 71 16.65 -10.70 1.39
C VAL A 71 17.80 -9.78 0.95
N ARG A 72 17.53 -8.50 0.66
CA ARG A 72 18.55 -7.52 0.27
C ARG A 72 19.58 -7.29 1.38
N SER A 73 19.13 -7.21 2.63
CA SER A 73 20.02 -7.10 3.79
C SER A 73 20.92 -8.32 3.95
N ASP A 74 20.38 -9.53 3.73
CA ASP A 74 21.16 -10.77 3.81
C ASP A 74 22.25 -10.81 2.73
N PHE A 75 21.95 -10.35 1.50
CA PHE A 75 22.95 -10.25 0.42
C PHE A 75 24.04 -9.22 0.67
N ASN A 76 23.72 -8.07 1.26
CA ASN A 76 24.69 -7.01 1.55
C ASN A 76 25.61 -7.32 2.76
N ALA A 77 25.32 -8.38 3.51
CA ALA A 77 26.10 -8.81 4.68
C ALA A 77 27.26 -9.77 4.34
N TYR A 78 27.40 -10.17 3.08
CA TYR A 78 28.48 -11.02 2.55
C TYR A 78 29.41 -10.24 1.62
#